data_AF-A0A428SXC2-F1
#
_entry.id   AF-A0A428SXC2-F1
#
_cell.length_a   1.000
_cell.length_b   1.000
_cell.length_c   1.000
_cell.angle_alpha   90.00
_cell.angle_beta   90.00
_cell.angle_gamma   90.00
#
_symmetry.space_group_name_H-M   'P 1'
#
loop_
_entity.id
_entity.type
_entity.pdbx_description
1 polymer ?
#
loop_
_entity_poly.entity_id
_entity_poly.type
_entity_poly.pdbx_seq_one_letter_code
_entity_poly.pdbx_strand_id
1 'polypeptide(L)'
;MTTFHLFPRLLQEIRDLIWEKAAKIRTEKRDVAHFFTVFNGGKEEESAALAEYKLKGPRSSGSCLAAPRRNDGFSWTEGNKSMYLLDHGLWTACSDSRAAITKASLVSSDYVSSDETVNIQSKLYHGPRTAKFISEGQEQEMVVWPEKDLFILQPYDWKTLKWLKLQNTAIFPRHDDKPHLKHVAFELPRNEIINLRRFYDVEDHLDAPEPSTHPMIDRMQFLVGHGRFQQIKNVWLIDYGLKRANPRPAAGRQEFLANGLRFVEVMVDDGWTDLRGEDGTDALEFVEWVKEIWDREYGFLENIGVLACEEC
;
A
#
# COMPACT_ATOMS: atom_id res chain seq x y z
N MET A 1 2.53 -15.83 30.80
CA MET A 1 2.31 -14.37 30.67
C MET A 1 3.35 -13.65 31.50
N THR A 2 4.33 -13.02 30.87
CA THR A 2 5.38 -12.24 31.54
C THR A 2 4.92 -10.79 31.65
N THR A 3 4.39 -10.42 32.80
CA THR A 3 3.97 -9.04 33.08
C THR A 3 5.21 -8.21 33.40
N PHE A 4 5.54 -7.20 32.59
CA PHE A 4 6.68 -6.33 32.83
C PHE A 4 6.34 -5.31 33.93
N HIS A 5 6.49 -5.72 35.20
CA HIS A 5 6.11 -4.93 36.38
C HIS A 5 6.95 -3.66 36.61
N LEU A 6 8.03 -3.47 35.85
CA LEU A 6 8.96 -2.36 36.04
C LEU A 6 8.53 -1.08 35.32
N PHE A 7 7.82 -1.18 34.18
CA PHE A 7 7.45 0.01 33.41
C PHE A 7 6.56 0.97 34.22
N PRO A 8 5.52 0.52 34.95
CA PRO A 8 4.73 1.42 35.79
C PRO A 8 5.50 2.01 36.97
N ARG A 9 6.69 1.50 37.30
CA ARG A 9 7.54 2.03 38.39
C ARG A 9 8.51 3.11 37.94
N LEU A 10 8.65 3.34 36.63
CA LEU A 10 9.44 4.43 36.09
C LEU A 10 8.80 5.78 36.43
N LEU A 11 9.64 6.81 36.58
CA LEU A 11 9.18 8.20 36.67
C LEU A 11 8.33 8.56 35.44
N GLN A 12 7.31 9.39 35.62
CA GLN A 12 6.38 9.77 34.54
C GLN A 12 7.12 10.26 33.30
N GLU A 13 8.11 11.13 33.48
CA GLU A 13 8.93 11.70 32.41
C GLU A 13 9.62 10.63 31.54
N ILE A 14 10.09 9.54 32.17
CA ILE A 14 10.73 8.44 31.46
C ILE A 14 9.68 7.60 30.70
N ARG A 15 8.51 7.38 31.29
CA ARG A 15 7.41 6.69 30.60
C ARG A 15 6.94 7.47 29.39
N ASP A 16 6.75 8.78 29.56
CA ASP A 16 6.36 9.70 28.50
C ASP A 16 7.40 9.70 27.37
N LEU A 17 8.69 9.76 27.72
CA LEU A 17 9.77 9.69 26.74
C LEU A 17 9.77 8.36 25.98
N ILE A 18 9.55 7.22 26.66
CA ILE A 18 9.47 5.91 26.02
C ILE A 18 8.29 5.86 25.04
N TRP A 19 7.11 6.30 25.48
CA TRP A 19 5.93 6.30 24.61
C TRP A 19 6.05 7.26 23.44
N GLU A 20 6.62 8.45 23.66
CA GLU A 20 6.91 9.40 22.61
C GLU A 20 7.88 8.79 21.58
N LYS A 21 8.97 8.18 22.04
CA LYS A 21 9.93 7.51 21.15
C LYS A 21 9.29 6.36 20.38
N ALA A 22 8.47 5.55 21.03
CA ALA A 22 7.76 4.44 20.38
C ALA A 22 6.79 4.94 19.31
N ALA A 23 5.98 5.96 19.63
CA ALA A 23 5.04 6.58 18.68
C ALA A 23 5.76 7.27 17.50
N LYS A 24 6.96 7.79 17.74
CA LYS A 24 7.77 8.46 16.70
C LYS A 24 8.53 7.53 15.78
N ILE A 25 8.66 6.23 16.10
CA ILE A 25 9.34 5.25 15.23
C ILE A 25 8.79 5.34 13.79
N ARG A 26 7.48 5.50 13.66
CA ARG A 26 6.80 5.60 12.38
C ARG A 26 7.01 6.94 11.68
N THR A 27 6.93 8.05 12.41
CA THR A 27 7.03 9.39 11.80
C THR A 27 8.46 9.73 11.37
N GLU A 28 9.47 9.16 12.03
CA GLU A 28 10.87 9.56 11.86
C GLU A 28 11.69 8.66 10.94
N LYS A 29 11.33 7.38 10.76
CA LYS A 29 12.33 6.42 10.25
C LYS A 29 12.14 5.93 8.83
N ARG A 30 10.96 5.50 8.36
CA ARG A 30 10.85 4.83 7.05
C ARG A 30 9.45 4.93 6.48
N ASP A 31 9.36 4.97 5.15
CA ASP A 31 8.10 4.72 4.45
C ASP A 31 7.69 3.26 4.71
N VAL A 32 6.40 3.02 4.92
CA VAL A 32 5.88 1.71 5.34
C VAL A 32 4.84 1.19 4.38
N ALA A 33 4.66 -0.14 4.34
CA ALA A 33 3.69 -0.81 3.51
C ALA A 33 2.50 -1.32 4.32
N HIS A 34 1.31 -1.21 3.73
CA HIS A 34 0.05 -1.75 4.25
C HIS A 34 -0.67 -2.54 3.16
N PHE A 35 -1.21 -3.69 3.54
CA PHE A 35 -1.94 -4.59 2.68
C PHE A 35 -3.43 -4.48 2.95
N PHE A 36 -4.21 -4.34 1.88
CA PHE A 36 -5.66 -4.30 1.95
C PHE A 36 -6.28 -5.17 0.87
N THR A 37 -7.34 -5.89 1.23
CA THR A 37 -8.24 -6.44 0.22
C THR A 37 -9.13 -5.33 -0.31
N VAL A 38 -9.28 -5.25 -1.63
CA VAL A 38 -10.13 -4.29 -2.32
C VAL A 38 -11.33 -5.00 -2.94
N PHE A 39 -12.55 -4.64 -2.57
CA PHE A 39 -13.77 -5.33 -3.00
C PHE A 39 -14.88 -4.36 -3.39
N ASN A 40 -15.82 -4.82 -4.19
CA ASN A 40 -16.96 -4.02 -4.61
C ASN A 40 -18.09 -4.12 -3.58
N GLY A 41 -18.18 -3.14 -2.68
CA GLY A 41 -19.25 -3.07 -1.68
C GLY A 41 -20.67 -2.94 -2.23
N GLY A 42 -20.84 -2.65 -3.53
CA GLY A 42 -22.13 -2.67 -4.21
C GLY A 42 -22.58 -4.07 -4.63
N LYS A 43 -21.69 -5.08 -4.58
CA LYS A 43 -22.04 -6.48 -4.79
C LYS A 43 -22.34 -7.14 -3.45
N GLU A 44 -23.57 -7.64 -3.32
CA GLU A 44 -24.05 -8.24 -2.08
C GLU A 44 -23.19 -9.43 -1.63
N GLU A 45 -22.79 -10.29 -2.57
CA GLU A 45 -21.94 -11.46 -2.29
C GLU A 45 -20.58 -11.06 -1.68
N GLU A 46 -19.86 -10.12 -2.30
CA GLU A 46 -18.56 -9.66 -1.79
C GLU A 46 -18.71 -8.92 -0.46
N SER A 47 -19.74 -8.07 -0.37
CA SER A 47 -20.03 -7.29 0.84
C SER A 47 -20.39 -8.19 2.03
N ALA A 48 -21.12 -9.28 1.77
CA ALA A 48 -21.44 -10.30 2.78
C ALA A 48 -20.19 -11.10 3.18
N ALA A 49 -19.38 -11.54 2.22
CA ALA A 49 -18.14 -12.30 2.47
C ALA A 49 -17.12 -11.51 3.31
N LEU A 50 -17.09 -10.18 3.15
CA LEU A 50 -16.14 -9.29 3.82
C LEU A 50 -16.76 -8.46 4.95
N ALA A 51 -17.99 -8.77 5.37
CA ALA A 51 -18.75 -7.95 6.31
C ALA A 51 -18.01 -7.71 7.65
N GLU A 52 -17.32 -8.74 8.15
CA GLU A 52 -16.56 -8.69 9.40
C GLU A 52 -15.13 -8.15 9.22
N TYR A 53 -14.65 -8.15 7.98
CA TYR A 53 -13.27 -7.80 7.64
C TYR A 53 -13.13 -6.40 7.06
N LYS A 54 -14.23 -5.69 6.76
CA LYS A 54 -14.18 -4.36 6.16
C LYS A 54 -13.69 -3.28 7.13
N LEU A 55 -13.02 -2.28 6.58
CA LEU A 55 -12.81 -1.02 7.29
C LEU A 55 -14.15 -0.37 7.59
N LYS A 56 -14.30 0.13 8.81
CA LYS A 56 -15.40 1.01 9.19
C LYS A 56 -15.16 2.38 8.56
N GLY A 57 -16.11 2.82 7.75
CA GLY A 57 -16.19 4.19 7.26
C GLY A 57 -17.35 4.96 7.90
N PRO A 58 -17.46 6.27 7.62
CA PRO A 58 -18.69 7.03 7.88
C PRO A 58 -19.93 6.26 7.43
N ARG A 59 -21.06 6.38 8.16
CA ARG A 59 -22.29 5.59 7.96
C ARG A 59 -22.89 5.61 6.53
N SER A 60 -22.48 6.56 5.69
CA SER A 60 -22.88 6.70 4.28
C SER A 60 -21.85 6.19 3.26
N SER A 61 -20.70 5.69 3.73
CA SER A 61 -19.58 5.28 2.88
C SER A 61 -19.53 3.76 2.78
N GLY A 62 -19.84 3.24 1.59
CA GLY A 62 -19.57 1.85 1.24
C GLY A 62 -18.07 1.64 1.09
N SER A 63 -17.36 1.52 2.22
CA SER A 63 -15.93 1.23 2.22
C SER A 63 -15.67 -0.02 1.38
N CYS A 64 -14.67 0.08 0.51
CA CYS A 64 -14.28 -0.97 -0.42
C CYS A 64 -12.97 -1.65 0.01
N LEU A 65 -12.51 -1.41 1.24
CA LEU A 65 -11.30 -1.99 1.79
C LEU A 65 -11.62 -2.94 2.95
N ALA A 66 -10.92 -4.06 2.99
CA ALA A 66 -11.01 -5.07 4.03
C ALA A 66 -9.62 -5.60 4.40
N ALA A 67 -9.61 -6.47 5.41
CA ALA A 67 -8.42 -7.21 5.81
C ALA A 67 -7.78 -7.90 4.60
N PRO A 68 -6.44 -7.97 4.53
CA PRO A 68 -5.75 -8.62 3.42
C PRO A 68 -6.08 -10.11 3.35
N ARG A 69 -5.87 -10.68 2.16
CA ARG A 69 -6.06 -12.11 1.94
C ARG A 69 -5.00 -12.92 2.69
N ARG A 70 -5.44 -14.06 3.19
CA ARG A 70 -4.64 -15.17 3.69
C ARG A 70 -5.03 -16.41 2.88
N ASN A 71 -4.14 -17.40 2.77
CA ASN A 71 -4.33 -18.64 1.99
C ASN A 71 -5.79 -19.15 1.94
N ASP A 72 -6.47 -19.22 3.08
CA ASP A 72 -7.85 -19.73 3.20
C ASP A 72 -8.86 -18.70 3.74
N GLY A 73 -8.58 -17.39 3.72
CA GLY A 73 -9.51 -16.39 4.25
C GLY A 73 -8.98 -14.97 4.36
N PHE A 74 -9.49 -14.20 5.31
CA PHE A 74 -9.11 -12.81 5.56
C PHE A 74 -8.76 -12.63 7.02
N SER A 75 -7.73 -11.85 7.33
CA SER A 75 -7.40 -11.55 8.72
C SER A 75 -6.64 -10.24 8.85
N TRP A 76 -7.07 -9.41 9.80
CA TRP A 76 -6.37 -8.17 10.11
C TRP A 76 -5.06 -8.43 10.83
N THR A 77 -5.00 -9.47 11.66
CA THR A 77 -3.87 -9.75 12.56
C THR A 77 -3.00 -10.90 12.07
N GLU A 78 -3.62 -11.98 11.57
CA GLU A 78 -2.90 -13.21 11.27
C GLU A 78 -2.41 -13.25 9.82
N GLY A 79 -1.10 -13.34 9.63
CA GLY A 79 -0.47 -13.33 8.31
C GLY A 79 -0.43 -11.96 7.63
N ASN A 80 -1.07 -10.93 8.22
CA ASN A 80 -1.00 -9.57 7.71
C ASN A 80 0.38 -8.96 7.97
N LYS A 81 1.05 -8.55 6.90
CA LYS A 81 2.41 -7.99 6.94
C LYS A 81 2.44 -6.46 7.06
N SER A 82 1.28 -5.83 7.22
CA SER A 82 1.20 -4.37 7.31
C SER A 82 1.88 -3.82 8.57
N MET A 83 2.55 -2.68 8.42
CA MET A 83 3.25 -2.04 9.55
C MET A 83 2.32 -1.44 10.60
N TYR A 84 1.07 -1.12 10.26
CA TYR A 84 0.14 -0.58 11.26
C TYR A 84 -0.08 -1.55 12.45
N LEU A 85 0.21 -2.84 12.30
CA LEU A 85 0.16 -3.81 13.41
C LEU A 85 1.20 -3.54 14.48
N LEU A 86 2.31 -2.87 14.17
CA LEU A 86 3.24 -2.42 15.21
C LEU A 86 2.59 -1.34 16.10
N ASP A 87 1.80 -0.47 15.49
CA ASP A 87 1.07 0.59 16.20
C ASP A 87 -0.11 0.05 16.99
N HIS A 88 -0.64 -1.12 16.63
CA HIS A 88 -1.73 -1.78 17.37
C HIS A 88 -1.38 -1.96 18.86
N GLY A 89 -0.14 -2.33 19.17
CA GLY A 89 0.35 -2.40 20.55
C GLY A 89 0.29 -1.05 21.27
N LEU A 90 0.59 0.05 20.58
CA LEU A 90 0.50 1.40 21.14
C LEU A 90 -0.95 1.85 21.37
N TRP A 91 -1.88 1.45 20.50
CA TRP A 91 -3.32 1.75 20.64
C TRP A 91 -3.97 1.00 21.81
N THR A 92 -3.48 -0.20 22.12
CA THR A 92 -4.14 -1.13 23.04
C THR A 92 -3.44 -1.31 24.39
N ALA A 93 -2.15 -0.97 24.53
CA ALA A 93 -1.39 -1.23 25.75
C ALA A 93 -1.91 -0.50 27.00
N CYS A 94 -2.08 0.83 26.96
CA CYS A 94 -2.68 1.62 28.04
C CYS A 94 -3.18 3.00 27.57
N SER A 95 -3.74 3.79 28.50
CA SER A 95 -4.16 5.17 28.21
C SER A 95 -3.01 6.06 27.75
N ASP A 96 -1.84 5.90 28.38
CA ASP A 96 -0.67 6.76 28.14
C ASP A 96 -0.07 6.48 26.75
N SER A 97 0.02 5.21 26.36
CA SER A 97 0.48 4.82 25.02
C SER A 97 -0.47 5.34 23.93
N ARG A 98 -1.79 5.25 24.18
CA ARG A 98 -2.81 5.77 23.26
C ARG A 98 -2.71 7.29 23.12
N ALA A 99 -2.51 8.01 24.22
CA ALA A 99 -2.31 9.45 24.21
C ALA A 99 -1.07 9.85 23.41
N ALA A 100 0.02 9.09 23.53
CA ALA A 100 1.26 9.34 22.79
C ALA A 100 1.11 9.16 21.28
N ILE A 101 0.48 8.06 20.82
CA ILE A 101 0.28 7.85 19.37
C ILE A 101 -0.73 8.83 18.77
N THR A 102 -1.75 9.21 19.53
CA THR A 102 -2.70 10.27 19.15
C THR A 102 -1.95 11.60 18.99
N LYS A 103 -1.11 11.97 19.97
CA LYS A 103 -0.30 13.19 19.91
C LYS A 103 0.68 13.18 18.74
N ALA A 104 1.37 12.06 18.49
CA ALA A 104 2.33 11.95 17.39
C ALA A 104 1.64 12.10 16.01
N SER A 105 0.44 11.53 15.87
CA SER A 105 -0.37 11.66 14.65
C SER A 105 -0.80 13.12 14.40
N LEU A 106 -1.12 13.86 15.46
CA LEU A 106 -1.49 15.29 15.36
C LEU A 106 -0.27 16.17 15.06
N VAL A 107 0.85 16.00 15.78
CA VAL A 107 2.06 16.81 15.62
C VAL A 107 2.72 16.60 14.25
N SER A 108 2.62 15.39 13.67
CA SER A 108 3.09 15.16 12.30
C SER A 108 2.31 15.95 11.24
N SER A 109 1.10 16.44 11.54
CA SER A 109 0.34 17.35 10.67
C SER A 109 0.88 18.78 10.71
N ASP A 110 1.56 19.17 11.78
CA ASP A 110 2.04 20.54 12.00
C ASP A 110 3.48 20.76 11.52
N TYR A 111 4.27 19.68 11.39
CA TYR A 111 5.67 19.74 10.92
C TYR A 111 5.84 19.89 9.40
N VAL A 112 4.75 19.90 8.62
CA VAL A 112 4.79 20.25 7.19
C VAL A 112 4.39 21.71 7.03
N SER A 113 5.42 22.55 6.87
CA SER A 113 5.42 23.98 6.56
C SER A 113 5.33 24.96 7.74
N SER A 114 6.48 25.57 8.05
CA SER A 114 6.65 26.84 8.77
C SER A 114 6.48 28.07 7.86
N ASP A 115 5.95 27.91 6.64
CA ASP A 115 5.58 29.03 5.78
C ASP A 115 4.11 29.37 6.01
N GLU A 116 3.86 30.55 6.59
CA GLU A 116 2.58 31.09 7.07
C GLU A 116 1.53 31.38 5.96
N THR A 117 1.56 30.69 4.83
CA THR A 117 0.55 30.84 3.77
C THR A 117 0.00 29.52 3.22
N VAL A 118 0.39 28.37 3.80
CA VAL A 118 -0.10 27.06 3.35
C VAL A 118 -1.54 26.85 3.81
N ASN A 119 -2.47 27.05 2.86
CA ASN A 119 -3.92 26.92 2.96
C ASN A 119 -4.33 25.70 3.82
N ILE A 120 -5.23 25.90 4.80
CA ILE A 120 -5.75 24.88 5.73
C ILE A 120 -6.22 23.61 5.00
N GLN A 121 -6.71 23.75 3.77
CA GLN A 121 -7.08 22.62 2.91
C GLN A 121 -5.90 21.67 2.61
N SER A 122 -4.72 22.20 2.29
CA SER A 122 -3.52 21.37 1.99
C SER A 122 -3.03 20.58 3.21
N LYS A 123 -3.06 21.17 4.42
CA LYS A 123 -2.72 20.45 5.67
C LYS A 123 -3.66 19.28 5.94
N LEU A 124 -4.94 19.41 5.59
CA LEU A 124 -5.89 18.31 5.70
C LEU A 124 -5.48 17.13 4.81
N TYR A 125 -4.99 17.36 3.59
CA TYR A 125 -4.74 16.30 2.60
C TYR A 125 -3.47 15.48 2.83
N HIS A 126 -2.41 16.10 3.36
CA HIS A 126 -1.10 15.44 3.51
C HIS A 126 -0.86 14.79 4.88
N GLY A 127 -1.79 14.98 5.84
CA GLY A 127 -1.70 14.44 7.19
C GLY A 127 -2.10 12.96 7.31
N PRO A 128 -1.81 12.33 8.47
CA PRO A 128 -2.25 10.96 8.75
C PRO A 128 -3.77 10.79 8.71
N ARG A 129 -4.19 9.54 8.55
CA ARG A 129 -5.58 9.09 8.57
C ARG A 129 -5.75 7.93 9.51
N THR A 130 -6.76 8.01 10.36
CA THR A 130 -7.14 6.93 11.26
C THR A 130 -8.31 6.15 10.67
N ALA A 131 -8.17 4.84 10.59
CA ALA A 131 -9.24 3.92 10.24
C ALA A 131 -9.65 3.08 11.43
N LYS A 132 -10.90 2.62 11.42
CA LYS A 132 -11.42 1.65 12.38
C LYS A 132 -11.71 0.34 11.68
N PHE A 133 -11.55 -0.77 12.39
CA PHE A 133 -11.92 -2.09 11.91
C PHE A 133 -12.35 -2.98 13.07
N ILE A 134 -12.99 -4.10 12.78
CA ILE A 134 -13.27 -5.13 13.76
C ILE A 134 -12.23 -6.24 13.62
N SER A 135 -11.65 -6.64 14.75
CA SER A 135 -10.81 -7.83 14.84
C SER A 135 -11.13 -8.52 16.16
N GLU A 136 -11.40 -9.82 16.10
CA GLU A 136 -11.76 -10.64 17.27
C GLU A 136 -12.94 -10.06 18.08
N GLY A 137 -13.93 -9.50 17.37
CA GLY A 137 -15.12 -8.90 17.98
C GLY A 137 -14.89 -7.53 18.64
N GLN A 138 -13.66 -7.00 18.62
CA GLN A 138 -13.34 -5.69 19.20
C GLN A 138 -13.05 -4.66 18.11
N GLU A 139 -13.46 -3.42 18.37
CA GLU A 139 -13.09 -2.29 17.52
C GLU A 139 -11.63 -1.92 17.76
N GLN A 140 -10.87 -1.84 16.67
CA GLN A 140 -9.47 -1.47 16.67
C GLN A 140 -9.25 -0.27 15.75
N GLU A 141 -8.16 0.44 16.00
CA GLU A 141 -7.75 1.63 15.26
C GLU A 141 -6.40 1.37 14.58
N MET A 142 -6.25 1.91 13.37
CA MET A 142 -4.98 1.96 12.65
C MET A 142 -4.76 3.37 12.15
N VAL A 143 -3.51 3.76 11.97
CA VAL A 143 -3.16 5.02 11.31
C VAL A 143 -2.47 4.69 9.97
N VAL A 144 -2.67 5.51 8.95
CA VAL A 144 -1.95 5.49 7.67
C VAL A 144 -1.53 6.90 7.27
N TRP A 145 -0.44 7.03 6.51
CA TRP A 145 0.01 8.30 5.91
C TRP A 145 -0.10 8.20 4.39
N PRO A 146 -1.20 8.69 3.79
CA PRO A 146 -1.45 8.63 2.34
C PRO A 146 -0.30 9.13 1.45
N GLU A 147 0.48 10.10 1.94
CA GLU A 147 1.61 10.72 1.23
C GLU A 147 2.97 10.06 1.45
N LYS A 148 3.05 9.02 2.28
CA LYS A 148 4.31 8.34 2.60
C LYS A 148 4.20 6.83 2.44
N ASP A 149 3.11 6.27 2.93
CA ASP A 149 2.93 4.83 2.99
C ASP A 149 2.64 4.25 1.61
N LEU A 150 3.13 3.02 1.38
CA LEU A 150 2.78 2.17 0.26
C LEU A 150 1.49 1.41 0.57
N PHE A 151 0.48 1.60 -0.28
CA PHE A 151 -0.78 0.87 -0.20
C PHE A 151 -0.74 -0.29 -1.20
N ILE A 152 -0.54 -1.50 -0.69
CA ILE A 152 -0.58 -2.74 -1.46
C ILE A 152 -2.04 -3.19 -1.54
N LEU A 153 -2.60 -3.10 -2.74
CA LEU A 153 -4.00 -3.38 -2.99
C LEU A 153 -4.15 -4.76 -3.59
N GLN A 154 -4.85 -5.63 -2.88
CA GLN A 154 -5.18 -6.99 -3.30
C GLN A 154 -6.67 -7.04 -3.66
N PRO A 155 -7.04 -7.03 -4.95
CA PRO A 155 -8.44 -7.21 -5.36
C PRO A 155 -9.09 -8.39 -4.66
N TYR A 156 -10.40 -8.41 -4.46
CA TYR A 156 -11.15 -9.61 -4.07
C TYR A 156 -11.40 -10.49 -5.30
N ASP A 157 -11.94 -9.87 -6.37
CA ASP A 157 -12.03 -10.46 -7.70
C ASP A 157 -11.68 -9.37 -8.74
N TRP A 158 -10.71 -9.67 -9.59
CA TRP A 158 -10.27 -8.79 -10.67
C TRP A 158 -11.40 -8.44 -11.64
N LYS A 159 -12.39 -9.32 -11.83
CA LYS A 159 -13.54 -9.06 -12.73
C LYS A 159 -14.50 -8.01 -12.18
N THR A 160 -14.52 -7.81 -10.86
CA THR A 160 -15.56 -7.03 -10.17
C THR A 160 -15.10 -5.65 -9.74
N LEU A 161 -13.78 -5.49 -9.59
CA LEU A 161 -13.01 -4.60 -10.45
C LEU A 161 -13.82 -3.41 -10.96
N LYS A 162 -14.34 -3.55 -12.18
CA LYS A 162 -14.95 -2.54 -13.06
C LYS A 162 -15.93 -1.52 -12.45
N TRP A 163 -16.40 -1.72 -11.23
CA TRP A 163 -17.43 -0.92 -10.57
C TRP A 163 -16.99 -0.29 -9.24
N LEU A 164 -15.73 -0.45 -8.85
CA LEU A 164 -15.17 -0.03 -7.56
C LEU A 164 -15.08 1.50 -7.37
N LYS A 165 -15.54 2.02 -6.23
CA LYS A 165 -15.48 3.44 -5.87
C LYS A 165 -14.56 3.68 -4.67
N LEU A 166 -13.25 3.82 -4.92
CA LEU A 166 -12.25 3.97 -3.86
C LEU A 166 -12.35 5.29 -3.07
N GLN A 167 -13.04 6.30 -3.61
CA GLN A 167 -13.30 7.57 -2.93
C GLN A 167 -14.12 7.45 -1.63
N ASN A 168 -14.71 6.29 -1.33
CA ASN A 168 -15.53 6.06 -0.15
C ASN A 168 -14.78 5.42 1.04
N THR A 169 -13.45 5.46 1.01
CA THR A 169 -12.64 4.84 2.06
C THR A 169 -12.16 5.87 3.07
N ALA A 170 -12.28 5.58 4.37
CA ALA A 170 -11.88 6.50 5.46
C ALA A 170 -10.39 6.91 5.43
N ILE A 171 -9.54 6.08 4.83
CA ILE A 171 -8.09 6.31 4.77
C ILE A 171 -7.61 7.01 3.49
N PHE A 172 -8.48 7.20 2.51
CA PHE A 172 -8.12 7.86 1.25
C PHE A 172 -8.59 9.32 1.30
N PRO A 173 -7.69 10.31 1.43
CA PRO A 173 -8.08 11.71 1.42
C PRO A 173 -8.70 12.05 0.07
N ARG A 174 -9.71 12.93 0.08
CA ARG A 174 -10.38 13.40 -1.13
C ARG A 174 -9.81 14.74 -1.53
N HIS A 175 -9.36 14.89 -2.77
CA HIS A 175 -9.07 16.18 -3.38
C HIS A 175 -9.85 16.27 -4.69
N ASP A 176 -10.75 17.25 -4.80
CA ASP A 176 -11.68 17.38 -5.95
C ASP A 176 -12.45 16.07 -6.27
N ASP A 177 -13.00 15.43 -5.24
CA ASP A 177 -13.72 14.14 -5.29
C ASP A 177 -12.89 12.93 -5.78
N LYS A 178 -11.56 13.08 -5.87
CA LYS A 178 -10.62 11.99 -6.22
C LYS A 178 -9.82 11.55 -4.99
N PRO A 179 -9.56 10.24 -4.82
CA PRO A 179 -8.65 9.74 -3.79
C PRO A 179 -7.21 10.18 -4.10
N HIS A 180 -6.52 10.69 -3.08
CA HIS A 180 -5.14 11.17 -3.16
C HIS A 180 -4.21 10.22 -2.40
N LEU A 181 -3.31 9.52 -3.10
CA LEU A 181 -2.36 8.55 -2.53
C LEU A 181 -1.03 8.67 -3.26
N LYS A 182 0.10 8.72 -2.55
CA LYS A 182 1.39 8.88 -3.24
C LYS A 182 1.93 7.58 -3.82
N HIS A 183 1.77 6.46 -3.12
CA HIS A 183 2.35 5.17 -3.49
C HIS A 183 1.30 4.05 -3.41
N VAL A 184 0.98 3.44 -4.55
CA VAL A 184 0.07 2.31 -4.64
C VAL A 184 0.78 1.16 -5.32
N ALA A 185 0.62 -0.05 -4.80
CA ALA A 185 1.24 -1.25 -5.32
C ALA A 185 0.22 -2.34 -5.66
N PHE A 186 0.55 -3.12 -6.69
CA PHE A 186 -0.16 -4.32 -7.09
C PHE A 186 0.81 -5.48 -7.22
N GLU A 187 0.35 -6.69 -6.89
CA GLU A 187 1.16 -7.88 -7.07
C GLU A 187 1.27 -8.22 -8.56
N LEU A 188 2.49 -8.51 -9.01
CA LEU A 188 2.79 -8.85 -10.38
C LEU A 188 2.63 -10.36 -10.59
N PRO A 189 1.62 -10.80 -11.34
CA PRO A 189 1.43 -12.21 -11.68
C PRO A 189 2.51 -12.66 -12.68
N ARG A 190 3.53 -13.37 -12.18
CA ARG A 190 4.67 -13.88 -12.96
C ARG A 190 4.28 -14.69 -14.20
N ASN A 191 3.18 -15.43 -14.15
CA ASN A 191 2.65 -16.16 -15.31
C ASN A 191 2.21 -15.24 -16.45
N GLU A 192 1.82 -13.99 -16.17
CA GLU A 192 1.48 -13.00 -17.20
C GLU A 192 2.73 -12.39 -17.82
N ILE A 193 3.79 -12.11 -17.03
CA ILE A 193 5.09 -11.63 -17.54
C ILE A 193 5.72 -12.63 -18.52
N ILE A 194 5.75 -13.92 -18.15
CA ILE A 194 6.41 -14.97 -18.95
C ILE A 194 5.74 -15.14 -20.32
N ASN A 195 4.42 -14.93 -20.39
CA ASN A 195 3.70 -15.00 -21.66
C ASN A 195 4.03 -13.82 -22.58
N LEU A 196 4.55 -12.70 -22.07
CA LEU A 196 4.92 -11.55 -22.91
C LEU A 196 6.16 -11.80 -23.75
N ARG A 197 7.20 -12.42 -23.20
CA ARG A 197 8.38 -12.82 -24.00
C ARG A 197 8.01 -13.72 -25.19
N ARG A 198 7.04 -14.62 -25.00
CA ARG A 198 6.51 -15.46 -26.08
C ARG A 198 5.85 -14.67 -27.22
N PHE A 199 5.35 -13.46 -26.97
CA PHE A 199 4.80 -12.61 -28.03
C PHE A 199 5.87 -11.82 -28.79
N TYR A 200 7.06 -11.63 -28.21
CA TYR A 200 8.19 -10.94 -28.85
C TYR A 200 9.12 -11.87 -29.62
N ASP A 201 9.27 -13.13 -29.19
CA ASP A 201 10.16 -14.11 -29.84
C ASP A 201 9.56 -14.77 -31.10
N VAL A 202 8.32 -14.45 -31.45
CA VAL A 202 7.67 -14.93 -32.69
C VAL A 202 7.71 -13.80 -33.70
N GLU A 203 8.58 -13.92 -34.71
CA GLU A 203 8.81 -12.94 -35.81
C GLU A 203 7.56 -12.61 -36.67
N ASP A 204 6.37 -13.11 -36.32
CA ASP A 204 5.14 -12.98 -37.11
C ASP A 204 4.04 -12.30 -36.28
N HIS A 205 4.01 -10.97 -36.33
CA HIS A 205 3.16 -10.07 -35.53
C HIS A 205 1.66 -10.07 -35.90
N LEU A 206 1.12 -11.14 -36.48
CA LEU A 206 -0.29 -11.18 -36.89
C LEU A 206 -1.26 -11.62 -35.77
N ASP A 207 -0.76 -12.34 -34.74
CA ASP A 207 -1.59 -12.92 -33.68
C ASP A 207 -1.23 -12.44 -32.25
N ALA A 208 -0.33 -11.46 -32.10
CA ALA A 208 -0.08 -10.86 -30.79
C ALA A 208 -1.38 -10.19 -30.30
N PRO A 209 -1.92 -10.55 -29.11
CA PRO A 209 -3.16 -9.97 -28.63
C PRO A 209 -3.02 -8.46 -28.56
N GLU A 210 -4.06 -7.73 -29.00
CA GLU A 210 -4.04 -6.27 -28.93
C GLU A 210 -3.65 -5.85 -27.51
N PRO A 211 -2.68 -4.94 -27.33
CA PRO A 211 -2.15 -4.58 -26.01
C PRO A 211 -3.23 -4.12 -25.01
N SER A 212 -4.31 -3.54 -25.50
CA SER A 212 -5.52 -3.15 -24.77
C SER A 212 -6.28 -4.32 -24.12
N THR A 213 -6.05 -5.56 -24.57
CA THR A 213 -6.72 -6.78 -24.08
C THR A 213 -5.92 -7.51 -23.01
N HIS A 214 -4.69 -7.08 -22.72
CA HIS A 214 -3.88 -7.74 -21.72
C HIS A 214 -4.50 -7.58 -20.33
N PRO A 215 -4.65 -8.66 -19.53
CA PRO A 215 -5.31 -8.60 -18.22
C PRO A 215 -4.74 -7.51 -17.31
N MET A 216 -3.42 -7.33 -17.26
CA MET A 216 -2.82 -6.26 -16.47
C MET A 216 -3.19 -4.84 -16.96
N ILE A 217 -3.32 -4.63 -18.27
CA ILE A 217 -3.73 -3.32 -18.80
C ILE A 217 -5.20 -3.07 -18.46
N ASP A 218 -6.11 -4.04 -18.62
CA ASP A 218 -7.52 -3.90 -18.17
C ASP A 218 -7.60 -3.64 -16.65
N ARG A 219 -6.76 -4.32 -15.86
CA ARG A 219 -6.67 -4.13 -14.41
C ARG A 219 -6.18 -2.73 -14.05
N MET A 220 -5.09 -2.27 -14.66
CA MET A 220 -4.53 -0.95 -14.44
C MET A 220 -5.44 0.14 -14.98
N GLN A 221 -6.07 -0.04 -16.15
CA GLN A 221 -7.03 0.89 -16.73
C GLN A 221 -8.20 1.09 -15.78
N PHE A 222 -8.64 0.00 -15.15
CA PHE A 222 -9.66 0.10 -14.15
C PHE A 222 -9.19 0.81 -12.86
N LEU A 223 -8.00 0.44 -12.39
CA LEU A 223 -7.42 0.95 -11.15
C LEU A 223 -6.81 2.35 -11.29
N VAL A 224 -6.58 2.86 -12.49
CA VAL A 224 -5.85 4.11 -12.74
C VAL A 224 -6.53 4.98 -13.82
N GLY A 225 -7.02 4.37 -14.90
CA GLY A 225 -7.42 5.03 -16.15
C GLY A 225 -8.81 5.68 -16.19
N HIS A 226 -9.77 5.28 -15.37
CA HIS A 226 -11.11 5.95 -15.33
C HIS A 226 -11.11 7.32 -14.61
N GLY A 227 -9.98 8.02 -14.55
CA GLY A 227 -9.86 9.34 -13.91
C GLY A 227 -9.97 9.34 -12.38
N ARG A 228 -10.12 8.15 -11.77
CA ARG A 228 -10.29 7.97 -10.32
C ARG A 228 -8.98 8.02 -9.54
N PHE A 229 -7.84 8.08 -10.24
CA PHE A 229 -6.51 8.06 -9.64
C PHE A 229 -5.52 8.96 -10.35
N GLN A 230 -6.00 10.05 -10.97
CA GLN A 230 -5.13 11.13 -11.48
C GLN A 230 -4.25 11.77 -10.39
N GLN A 231 -4.47 11.42 -9.13
CA GLN A 231 -3.72 11.87 -7.98
C GLN A 231 -2.86 10.75 -7.35
N ILE A 232 -2.75 9.57 -7.98
CA ILE A 232 -1.66 8.64 -7.68
C ILE A 232 -0.41 9.13 -8.36
N LYS A 233 0.62 9.42 -7.56
CA LYS A 233 1.93 9.84 -8.07
C LYS A 233 2.78 8.65 -8.55
N ASN A 234 2.73 7.53 -7.84
CA ASN A 234 3.56 6.36 -8.13
C ASN A 234 2.74 5.07 -8.05
N VAL A 235 2.75 4.31 -9.14
CA VAL A 235 2.23 2.96 -9.22
C VAL A 235 3.39 1.98 -9.18
N TRP A 236 3.28 0.94 -8.39
CA TRP A 236 4.33 -0.07 -8.24
C TRP A 236 3.78 -1.45 -8.58
N LEU A 237 4.57 -2.25 -9.29
CA LEU A 237 4.31 -3.67 -9.50
C LEU A 237 5.27 -4.47 -8.61
N ILE A 238 4.73 -5.29 -7.71
CA ILE A 238 5.52 -6.09 -6.78
C ILE A 238 5.83 -7.45 -7.41
N ASP A 239 7.12 -7.72 -7.62
CA ASP A 239 7.59 -9.04 -8.02
C ASP A 239 8.27 -9.75 -6.83
N TYR A 240 7.56 -10.71 -6.24
CA TYR A 240 8.09 -11.53 -5.15
C TYR A 240 9.14 -12.55 -5.61
N GLY A 241 9.29 -12.77 -6.92
CA GLY A 241 10.27 -13.68 -7.49
C GLY A 241 11.65 -13.06 -7.70
N LEU A 242 11.76 -11.73 -7.63
CA LEU A 242 13.04 -11.04 -7.77
C LEU A 242 13.86 -11.14 -6.49
N LYS A 243 15.12 -11.53 -6.64
CA LYS A 243 16.12 -11.62 -5.59
C LYS A 243 17.38 -10.91 -6.03
N ARG A 244 18.00 -10.18 -5.11
CA ARG A 244 19.25 -9.45 -5.38
C ARG A 244 20.44 -10.27 -4.92
N ALA A 245 21.43 -10.43 -5.79
CA ALA A 245 22.66 -11.15 -5.45
C ALA A 245 23.50 -10.38 -4.41
N ASN A 246 23.53 -9.05 -4.50
CA ASN A 246 24.32 -8.19 -3.61
C ASN A 246 23.51 -6.96 -3.16
N PRO A 247 22.86 -7.01 -1.98
CA PRO A 247 22.08 -5.89 -1.49
C PRO A 247 22.98 -4.72 -1.13
N ARG A 248 23.05 -3.72 -2.02
CA ARG A 248 23.75 -2.46 -1.78
C ARG A 248 22.73 -1.35 -1.48
N PRO A 249 23.01 -0.48 -0.50
CA PRO A 249 22.24 0.75 -0.34
C PRO A 249 22.50 1.63 -1.56
N ALA A 250 21.45 2.02 -2.28
CA ALA A 250 21.54 3.03 -3.33
C ALA A 250 20.83 4.30 -2.86
N ALA A 251 21.52 5.43 -2.93
CA ALA A 251 20.95 6.72 -2.62
C ALA A 251 19.79 7.04 -3.59
N GLY A 252 18.67 7.53 -3.07
CA GLY A 252 17.51 7.94 -3.88
C GLY A 252 16.49 6.85 -4.19
N ARG A 253 16.74 5.60 -3.77
CA ARG A 253 15.82 4.47 -3.97
C ARG A 253 14.62 4.52 -3.03
N GLN A 254 13.45 4.18 -3.56
CA GLN A 254 12.26 3.96 -2.73
C GLN A 254 12.35 2.62 -1.98
N GLU A 255 12.19 2.68 -0.66
CA GLU A 255 12.14 1.50 0.21
C GLU A 255 10.94 1.61 1.15
N PHE A 256 10.13 0.55 1.20
CA PHE A 256 8.97 0.46 2.09
C PHE A 256 9.11 -0.73 3.03
N LEU A 257 8.98 -0.50 4.32
CA LEU A 257 9.01 -1.59 5.30
C LEU A 257 7.64 -2.21 5.53
N ALA A 258 7.64 -3.52 5.73
CA ALA A 258 6.54 -4.34 6.21
C ALA A 258 7.03 -5.22 7.39
N ASN A 259 6.11 -5.92 8.04
CA ASN A 259 6.42 -6.80 9.17
C ASN A 259 7.27 -8.01 8.72
N GLY A 260 8.58 -7.91 8.90
CA GLY A 260 9.56 -8.91 8.47
C GLY A 260 9.85 -8.90 6.95
N LEU A 261 9.41 -7.86 6.25
CA LEU A 261 9.61 -7.70 4.82
C LEU A 261 10.07 -6.28 4.50
N ARG A 262 10.79 -6.12 3.40
CA ARG A 262 11.10 -4.82 2.80
C ARG A 262 10.82 -4.87 1.31
N PHE A 263 10.14 -3.86 0.81
CA PHE A 263 9.94 -3.62 -0.60
C PHE A 263 10.97 -2.62 -1.09
N VAL A 264 11.70 -2.99 -2.13
CA VAL A 264 12.83 -2.24 -2.64
C VAL A 264 12.61 -1.99 -4.11
N GLU A 265 12.70 -0.74 -4.54
CA GLU A 265 12.65 -0.39 -5.96
C GLU A 265 13.78 -1.07 -6.75
N VAL A 266 13.39 -1.63 -7.89
CA VAL A 266 14.24 -2.39 -8.80
C VAL A 266 14.81 -1.42 -9.84
N MET A 267 16.14 -1.37 -9.91
CA MET A 267 16.89 -0.57 -10.88
C MET A 267 17.67 -1.49 -11.82
N VAL A 268 17.90 -1.04 -13.05
CA VAL A 268 18.55 -1.83 -14.13
C VAL A 268 19.94 -2.36 -13.71
N ASP A 269 20.73 -1.57 -12.98
CA ASP A 269 22.14 -1.88 -12.69
C ASP A 269 22.39 -2.59 -11.34
N ASP A 270 21.35 -3.15 -10.72
CA ASP A 270 21.41 -3.69 -9.36
C ASP A 270 21.76 -5.17 -9.25
N GLY A 271 21.89 -5.88 -10.37
CA GLY A 271 22.13 -7.32 -10.38
C GLY A 271 20.98 -8.11 -9.72
N TRP A 272 19.74 -7.75 -10.07
CA TRP A 272 18.59 -8.56 -9.74
C TRP A 272 18.64 -9.86 -10.53
N THR A 273 18.11 -10.91 -9.93
CA THR A 273 17.94 -12.22 -10.53
C THR A 273 16.56 -12.72 -10.17
N ASP A 274 15.95 -13.52 -11.02
CA ASP A 274 14.69 -14.15 -10.68
C ASP A 274 14.86 -15.59 -10.18
N LEU A 275 13.75 -16.21 -9.78
CA LEU A 275 13.72 -17.61 -9.35
C LEU A 275 14.19 -18.62 -10.42
N ARG A 276 14.26 -18.21 -11.70
CA ARG A 276 14.75 -19.04 -12.81
C ARG A 276 16.26 -18.88 -13.04
N GLY A 277 16.88 -17.89 -12.39
CA GLY A 277 18.29 -17.55 -12.57
C GLY A 277 18.55 -16.63 -13.76
N GLU A 278 17.51 -16.05 -14.35
CA GLU A 278 17.64 -14.98 -15.35
C GLU A 278 17.89 -13.65 -14.64
N ASP A 279 18.36 -12.64 -15.38
CA ASP A 279 18.75 -11.31 -14.86
C ASP A 279 17.57 -10.45 -14.35
N GLY A 280 16.36 -11.02 -14.30
CA GLY A 280 15.16 -10.36 -13.77
C GLY A 280 14.69 -9.16 -14.60
N THR A 281 15.26 -8.95 -15.80
CA THR A 281 14.94 -7.84 -16.70
C THR A 281 13.49 -7.88 -17.18
N ASP A 282 12.87 -9.06 -17.24
CA ASP A 282 11.50 -9.27 -17.70
C ASP A 282 10.49 -8.36 -16.98
N ALA A 283 10.69 -8.12 -15.68
CA ALA A 283 9.80 -7.27 -14.90
C ALA A 283 9.93 -5.78 -15.29
N LEU A 284 11.15 -5.33 -15.59
CA LEU A 284 11.42 -3.97 -16.05
C LEU A 284 10.93 -3.79 -17.50
N GLU A 285 11.22 -4.76 -18.38
CA GLU A 285 10.69 -4.81 -19.75
C GLU A 285 9.16 -4.76 -19.75
N PHE A 286 8.52 -5.52 -18.84
CA PHE A 286 7.08 -5.49 -18.67
C PHE A 286 6.56 -4.12 -18.27
N VAL A 287 7.20 -3.45 -17.32
CA VAL A 287 6.79 -2.10 -16.89
C VAL A 287 6.97 -1.07 -18.01
N GLU A 288 8.05 -1.14 -18.78
CA GLU A 288 8.25 -0.28 -19.94
C GLU A 288 7.19 -0.52 -21.03
N TRP A 289 6.86 -1.78 -21.29
CA TRP A 289 5.75 -2.13 -22.19
C TRP A 289 4.41 -1.58 -21.71
N VAL A 290 4.10 -1.73 -20.41
CA VAL A 290 2.90 -1.16 -19.80
C VAL A 290 2.87 0.36 -19.95
N LYS A 291 3.99 1.06 -19.70
CA LYS A 291 4.11 2.51 -19.89
C LYS A 291 3.79 2.92 -21.32
N GLU A 292 4.41 2.25 -22.29
CA GLU A 292 4.26 2.57 -23.71
C GLU A 292 2.80 2.43 -24.18
N ILE A 293 2.10 1.39 -23.73
CA ILE A 293 0.68 1.20 -24.04
C ILE A 293 -0.16 2.26 -23.37
N TRP A 294 0.13 2.53 -22.10
CA TRP A 294 -0.63 3.48 -21.32
C TRP A 294 -0.57 4.88 -21.91
N ASP A 295 0.64 5.35 -22.23
CA ASP A 295 0.87 6.67 -22.81
C ASP A 295 0.18 6.83 -24.17
N ARG A 296 0.11 5.74 -24.97
CA ARG A 296 -0.57 5.71 -26.26
C ARG A 296 -2.09 5.80 -26.14
N GLU A 297 -2.68 5.05 -25.22
CA GLU A 297 -4.12 4.81 -25.16
C GLU A 297 -4.85 5.76 -24.18
N TYR A 298 -4.18 6.17 -23.09
CA TYR A 298 -4.84 6.78 -21.93
C TYR A 298 -4.19 8.09 -21.43
N GLY A 299 -3.06 8.50 -22.02
CA GLY A 299 -2.30 9.68 -21.63
C GLY A 299 -1.25 9.37 -20.54
N PHE A 300 -0.64 10.41 -19.97
CA PHE A 300 0.57 10.26 -19.15
C PHE A 300 0.31 9.59 -17.78
N LEU A 301 0.98 8.47 -17.51
CA LEU A 301 1.12 7.92 -16.16
C LEU A 301 2.39 8.50 -15.51
N GLU A 302 2.25 9.29 -14.44
CA GLU A 302 3.38 10.03 -13.86
C GLU A 302 4.58 9.15 -13.53
N ASN A 303 4.35 8.02 -12.87
CA ASN A 303 5.43 7.11 -12.51
C ASN A 303 4.92 5.69 -12.28
N ILE A 304 5.53 4.73 -12.97
CA ILE A 304 5.36 3.30 -12.71
C ILE A 304 6.72 2.60 -12.62
N GLY A 305 6.87 1.75 -11.61
CA GLY A 305 8.10 1.01 -11.34
C GLY A 305 7.85 -0.38 -10.79
N VAL A 306 8.93 -1.11 -10.54
CA VAL A 306 8.90 -2.46 -9.95
C VAL A 306 9.46 -2.38 -8.53
N LEU A 307 8.80 -3.08 -7.60
CA LEU A 307 9.31 -3.35 -6.26
C LEU A 307 9.63 -4.84 -6.14
N ALA A 308 10.81 -5.17 -5.65
CA ALA A 308 11.15 -6.52 -5.21
C ALA A 308 10.90 -6.66 -3.71
N CYS A 309 10.55 -7.88 -3.27
CA CYS A 309 10.32 -8.18 -1.88
C CYS A 309 11.53 -8.92 -1.28
N GLU A 310 12.10 -8.38 -0.20
CA GLU A 310 13.20 -8.96 0.56
C GLU A 310 12.74 -9.28 2.00
N GLU A 311 13.15 -10.43 2.52
CA GLU A 311 12.96 -10.77 3.95
C GLU A 311 13.94 -9.97 4.82
N CYS A 312 13.46 -9.50 5.98
CA CYS A 312 14.25 -8.71 6.95
C CYS A 312 14.61 -9.50 8.21
#